data_AF-A0A947I1F6-F1
#
_entry.id   AF-A0A947I1F6-F1
#
_cell.length_a   1.000
_cell.length_b   1.000
_cell.length_c   1.000
_cell.angle_alpha   90.00
_cell.angle_beta   90.00
_cell.angle_gamma   90.00
#
_symmetry.space_group_name_H-M   'P 1'
#
loop_
_entity.id
_entity.type
_entity.pdbx_description
1 polymer ?
#
loop_
_entity_poly.entity_id
_entity_poly.type
_entity_poly.pdbx_seq_one_letter_code
_entity_poly.pdbx_strand_id
1 'polypeptide(L)'
;MQYIRIIMKWLLILTGLIVLLLILVPLFMILVGYKVNNDSGEVAEIAAREGNIELCDKIINYGIFGPPSDESRMHCVYRYASLTKDPSACDLLMPSSYGWSCLGAARKKGEICSINYNKYVEWWIESVYEDPQKATMEECKQDSVKSEKGEKCCHILLLTSEEDINDCSRFKGDDPFNDLCLAQLASKIKDVSICNGIVNDNAREICEISVKYK
;
A
#
# COMPACT_ATOMS: atom_id res chain seq x y z
N MET A 1 -32.19 -50.92 -23.32
CA MET A 1 -30.80 -51.21 -22.89
C MET A 1 -29.72 -50.63 -23.82
N GLN A 2 -29.85 -50.63 -25.15
CA GLN A 2 -28.83 -50.05 -26.05
C GLN A 2 -28.55 -48.56 -25.82
N TYR A 3 -29.60 -47.76 -25.59
CA TYR A 3 -29.47 -46.31 -25.36
C TYR A 3 -28.59 -45.96 -24.13
N ILE A 4 -28.70 -46.72 -23.05
CA ILE A 4 -27.90 -46.53 -21.82
C ILE A 4 -26.41 -46.73 -22.08
N ARG A 5 -26.03 -47.72 -22.91
CA ARG A 5 -24.63 -47.98 -23.26
C ARG A 5 -24.02 -46.85 -24.09
N ILE A 6 -24.82 -46.22 -24.96
CA ILE A 6 -24.37 -45.08 -25.77
C ILE A 6 -24.13 -43.86 -24.86
N ILE A 7 -25.08 -43.56 -23.96
CA ILE A 7 -24.92 -42.47 -22.98
C ILE A 7 -23.68 -42.67 -22.13
N MET A 8 -23.46 -43.88 -21.61
CA MET A 8 -22.31 -44.16 -20.74
C MET A 8 -20.97 -43.97 -21.46
N LYS A 9 -20.88 -44.31 -22.75
CA LYS A 9 -19.66 -44.04 -23.56
C LYS A 9 -19.42 -42.55 -23.75
N TRP A 10 -20.45 -41.78 -24.07
CA TRP A 10 -20.33 -40.32 -24.22
C TRP A 10 -19.95 -39.65 -22.91
N LEU A 11 -20.52 -40.10 -21.78
CA LEU A 11 -20.17 -39.60 -20.45
C LEU A 11 -18.67 -39.83 -20.16
N LEU A 12 -18.15 -41.03 -20.43
CA LEU A 12 -16.73 -41.35 -20.21
C LEU A 12 -15.79 -40.52 -21.11
N ILE A 13 -16.16 -40.30 -22.37
CA ILE A 13 -15.39 -39.46 -23.30
C ILE A 13 -15.40 -38.01 -22.82
N LEU A 14 -16.57 -37.48 -22.43
CA LEU A 14 -16.70 -36.11 -21.93
C LEU A 14 -15.89 -35.90 -20.65
N THR A 15 -15.95 -36.84 -19.70
CA THR A 15 -15.14 -36.76 -18.47
C THR A 15 -13.65 -36.82 -18.79
N GLY A 16 -13.24 -37.67 -19.75
CA GLY A 16 -11.85 -37.74 -20.20
C GLY A 16 -11.36 -36.42 -20.82
N LEU A 17 -12.18 -35.78 -21.66
CA LEU A 17 -11.88 -34.47 -22.24
C LEU A 17 -11.77 -33.37 -21.18
N ILE A 18 -12.66 -33.37 -20.19
CA ILE A 18 -12.61 -32.42 -19.07
C ILE A 18 -11.31 -32.59 -18.27
N VAL A 19 -10.95 -33.83 -17.91
CA VAL A 19 -9.70 -34.11 -17.17
C VAL A 19 -8.47 -33.71 -18.00
N LEU A 20 -8.47 -33.97 -19.31
CA LEU A 20 -7.38 -33.56 -20.20
C LEU A 20 -7.25 -32.04 -20.25
N LEU A 21 -8.36 -31.30 -20.38
CA LEU A 21 -8.36 -29.83 -20.37
C LEU A 21 -7.86 -29.27 -19.04
N LEU A 22 -8.26 -29.87 -17.91
CA LEU A 22 -7.78 -29.47 -16.58
C LEU A 22 -6.26 -29.63 -16.41
N ILE A 23 -5.62 -30.50 -17.18
CA ILE A 23 -4.16 -30.68 -17.17
C ILE A 23 -3.48 -29.76 -18.20
N LEU A 24 -4.02 -29.67 -19.42
CA LEU A 24 -3.40 -28.91 -20.51
C LEU A 24 -3.47 -27.40 -20.30
N VAL A 25 -4.56 -26.87 -19.73
CA VAL A 25 -4.72 -25.43 -19.54
C VAL A 25 -3.65 -24.88 -18.58
N PRO A 26 -3.42 -25.41 -17.36
CA PRO A 26 -2.34 -24.95 -16.49
C PRO A 26 -0.95 -25.03 -17.14
N LEU A 27 -0.66 -26.10 -17.88
CA LEU A 27 0.62 -26.26 -18.58
C LEU A 27 0.81 -25.17 -19.64
N PHE A 28 -0.22 -24.87 -20.41
CA PHE A 28 -0.19 -23.78 -21.39
C PHE A 28 0.01 -22.42 -20.72
N MET A 29 -0.66 -22.16 -19.59
CA MET A 29 -0.50 -20.92 -18.84
C MET A 29 0.93 -20.74 -18.32
N ILE A 30 1.56 -21.81 -17.82
CA ILE A 30 2.97 -21.78 -17.42
C ILE A 30 3.88 -21.46 -18.62
N LEU A 31 3.62 -22.02 -19.80
CA LEU A 31 4.42 -21.77 -21.02
C LEU A 31 4.36 -20.32 -21.48
N VAL A 32 3.24 -19.61 -21.29
CA VAL A 32 3.13 -18.18 -21.63
C VAL A 32 3.58 -17.26 -20.49
N GLY A 33 4.09 -17.82 -19.39
CA GLY A 33 4.72 -17.09 -18.29
C GLY A 33 3.85 -16.81 -17.06
N TYR A 34 2.67 -17.43 -16.95
CA TYR A 34 1.88 -17.35 -15.72
C TYR A 34 2.51 -18.14 -14.57
N LYS A 35 2.36 -17.62 -13.37
CA LYS A 35 2.77 -18.25 -12.11
C LYS A 35 1.56 -18.95 -11.51
N VAL A 36 1.43 -20.24 -11.79
CA VAL A 36 0.26 -21.05 -11.42
C VAL A 36 0.46 -21.66 -10.03
N ASN A 37 -0.38 -21.29 -9.06
CA ASN A 37 -0.31 -21.71 -7.65
C ASN A 37 1.02 -21.38 -6.94
N ASN A 38 1.76 -20.38 -7.43
CA ASN A 38 2.93 -19.88 -6.72
C ASN A 38 2.50 -19.08 -5.50
N ASP A 39 3.34 -19.09 -4.45
CA ASP A 39 3.17 -18.18 -3.32
C ASP A 39 3.29 -16.73 -3.83
N SER A 40 2.28 -15.91 -3.55
CA SER A 40 2.25 -14.50 -3.99
C SER A 40 3.43 -13.70 -3.44
N GLY A 41 3.98 -14.09 -2.29
CA GLY A 41 5.17 -13.47 -1.73
C GLY A 41 6.45 -13.80 -2.49
N GLU A 42 6.62 -15.05 -2.94
CA GLU A 42 7.73 -15.43 -3.82
C GLU A 42 7.67 -14.66 -5.15
N VAL A 43 6.49 -14.54 -5.76
CA VAL A 43 6.32 -13.77 -7.00
C VAL A 43 6.65 -12.29 -6.79
N ALA A 44 6.27 -11.71 -5.64
CA ALA A 44 6.61 -10.33 -5.30
C ALA A 44 8.12 -10.11 -5.15
N GLU A 45 8.84 -11.07 -4.58
CA GLU A 45 10.31 -11.00 -4.46
C GLU A 45 11.01 -11.08 -5.82
N ILE A 46 10.51 -11.91 -6.72
CA ILE A 46 10.99 -11.98 -8.11
C ILE A 46 10.68 -10.65 -8.82
N ALA A 47 9.46 -10.15 -8.71
CA ALA A 47 9.03 -8.88 -9.29
C ALA A 47 9.91 -7.72 -8.79
N ALA A 48 10.18 -7.66 -7.49
CA ALA A 48 11.02 -6.63 -6.88
C ALA A 48 12.47 -6.70 -7.36
N ARG A 49 13.02 -7.92 -7.51
CA ARG A 49 14.38 -8.12 -8.05
C ARG A 49 14.50 -7.71 -9.52
N GLU A 50 13.47 -7.99 -10.31
CA GLU A 50 13.42 -7.67 -11.74
C GLU A 50 12.97 -6.23 -12.01
N GLY A 51 12.45 -5.52 -11.00
CA GLY A 51 11.84 -4.19 -11.18
C GLY A 51 10.60 -4.24 -12.08
N ASN A 52 9.85 -5.36 -12.05
CA ASN A 52 8.73 -5.59 -12.95
C ASN A 52 7.46 -6.00 -12.18
N ILE A 53 6.62 -5.01 -11.88
CA ILE A 53 5.35 -5.21 -11.18
C ILE A 53 4.32 -6.02 -11.99
N GLU A 54 4.40 -6.04 -13.33
CA GLU A 54 3.47 -6.78 -14.19
C GLU A 54 3.54 -8.31 -13.96
N LEU A 55 4.61 -8.79 -13.29
CA LEU A 55 4.70 -10.18 -12.86
C LEU A 55 3.61 -10.55 -11.84
N CYS A 56 3.13 -9.58 -11.03
CA CYS A 56 2.03 -9.81 -10.11
C CYS A 56 0.73 -10.13 -10.84
N ASP A 57 0.45 -9.50 -11.99
CA ASP A 57 -0.76 -9.76 -12.80
C ASP A 57 -0.77 -11.18 -13.42
N LYS A 58 0.40 -11.80 -13.48
CA LYS A 58 0.60 -13.16 -14.00
C LYS A 58 0.36 -14.25 -12.95
N ILE A 59 -0.15 -13.91 -11.77
CA ILE A 59 -0.57 -14.90 -10.77
C ILE A 59 -1.94 -15.46 -11.13
N ILE A 60 -2.04 -16.80 -11.11
CA ILE A 60 -3.31 -17.54 -11.21
C ILE A 60 -3.33 -18.65 -10.17
N ASN A 61 -4.37 -18.65 -9.35
CA ASN A 61 -4.64 -19.73 -8.41
C ASN A 61 -5.84 -20.56 -8.87
N TYR A 62 -5.61 -21.86 -9.04
CA TYR A 62 -6.67 -22.84 -9.32
C TYR A 62 -7.06 -23.66 -8.07
N GLY A 63 -6.39 -23.43 -6.94
CA GLY A 63 -6.64 -24.17 -5.71
C GLY A 63 -8.02 -23.86 -5.13
N ILE A 64 -8.84 -24.90 -4.93
CA ILE A 64 -10.13 -24.81 -4.20
C ILE A 64 -9.94 -24.29 -2.77
N PHE A 65 -8.77 -24.57 -2.18
CA PHE A 65 -8.39 -24.17 -0.83
C PHE A 65 -7.42 -22.97 -0.79
N GLY A 66 -7.11 -22.37 -1.94
CA GLY A 66 -6.22 -21.22 -2.04
C GLY A 66 -6.98 -19.89 -2.03
N PRO A 67 -6.31 -18.77 -1.73
CA PRO A 67 -6.90 -17.44 -1.91
C PRO A 67 -7.25 -17.22 -3.39
N PRO A 68 -8.31 -16.44 -3.68
CA PRO A 68 -8.64 -16.02 -5.03
C PRO A 68 -7.44 -15.35 -5.72
N SER A 69 -7.40 -15.45 -7.05
CA SER A 69 -6.30 -14.86 -7.83
C SER A 69 -6.16 -13.35 -7.58
N ASP A 70 -7.28 -12.64 -7.41
CA ASP A 70 -7.27 -11.20 -7.14
C ASP A 70 -6.64 -10.85 -5.80
N GLU A 71 -6.94 -11.61 -4.74
CA GLU A 71 -6.32 -11.42 -3.42
C GLU A 71 -4.82 -11.68 -3.46
N SER A 72 -4.39 -12.71 -4.21
CA SER A 72 -2.97 -13.02 -4.39
C SER A 72 -2.22 -11.96 -5.21
N ARG A 73 -2.87 -11.39 -6.23
CA ARG A 73 -2.34 -10.26 -7.00
C ARG A 73 -2.18 -9.03 -6.11
N MET A 74 -3.20 -8.70 -5.32
CA MET A 74 -3.14 -7.58 -4.39
C MET A 74 -1.99 -7.76 -3.40
N HIS A 75 -1.87 -8.93 -2.77
CA HIS A 75 -0.77 -9.23 -1.85
C HIS A 75 0.61 -9.15 -2.51
N CYS A 76 0.73 -9.61 -3.76
CA CYS A 76 1.96 -9.46 -4.53
C CYS A 76 2.35 -7.98 -4.73
N VAL A 77 1.40 -7.14 -5.18
CA VAL A 77 1.63 -5.70 -5.38
C VAL A 77 2.02 -5.01 -4.08
N TYR A 78 1.31 -5.28 -2.99
CA TYR A 78 1.63 -4.74 -1.66
C TYR A 78 3.06 -5.10 -1.23
N ARG A 79 3.45 -6.38 -1.39
CA ARG A 79 4.79 -6.82 -0.99
C ARG A 79 5.86 -6.27 -1.93
N TYR A 80 5.60 -6.18 -3.23
CA TYR A 80 6.47 -5.50 -4.19
C TYR A 80 6.74 -4.05 -3.75
N ALA A 81 5.68 -3.28 -3.48
CA ALA A 81 5.78 -1.88 -3.06
C ALA A 81 6.55 -1.74 -1.73
N SER A 82 6.31 -2.64 -0.78
CA SER A 82 7.01 -2.68 0.50
C SER A 82 8.51 -2.98 0.37
N LEU A 83 8.87 -3.93 -0.50
CA LEU A 83 10.25 -4.34 -0.76
C LEU A 83 11.04 -3.26 -1.50
N THR A 84 10.43 -2.65 -2.51
CA THR A 84 11.06 -1.67 -3.40
C THR A 84 10.97 -0.24 -2.88
N LYS A 85 10.07 0.01 -1.91
CA LYS A 85 9.71 1.36 -1.44
C LYS A 85 9.22 2.25 -2.58
N ASP A 86 8.43 1.65 -3.47
CA ASP A 86 7.78 2.28 -4.61
C ASP A 86 6.29 2.52 -4.31
N PRO A 87 5.88 3.76 -3.96
CA PRO A 87 4.49 4.11 -3.71
C PRO A 87 3.61 4.01 -4.97
N SER A 88 4.17 4.20 -6.16
CA SER A 88 3.41 4.19 -7.41
C SER A 88 2.76 2.84 -7.69
N ALA A 89 3.40 1.75 -7.24
CA ALA A 89 2.84 0.40 -7.24
C ALA A 89 1.49 0.31 -6.50
N CYS A 90 1.31 1.10 -5.44
CA CYS A 90 0.08 1.11 -4.66
C CYS A 90 -1.09 1.75 -5.41
N ASP A 91 -0.87 2.53 -6.47
CA ASP A 91 -1.92 3.11 -7.33
C ASP A 91 -2.85 2.01 -7.89
N LEU A 92 -2.28 0.83 -8.17
CA LEU A 92 -3.02 -0.36 -8.65
C LEU A 92 -4.02 -0.93 -7.61
N LEU A 93 -3.83 -0.58 -6.34
CA LEU A 93 -4.66 -1.05 -5.22
C LEU A 93 -5.62 0.03 -4.73
N MET A 94 -5.49 1.27 -5.20
CA MET A 94 -6.36 2.37 -4.78
C MET A 94 -7.74 2.26 -5.44
N PRO A 95 -8.82 2.68 -4.77
CA PRO A 95 -8.88 3.28 -3.43
C PRO A 95 -9.22 2.27 -2.31
N SER A 96 -8.80 1.01 -2.43
CA SER A 96 -9.15 -0.01 -1.42
C SER A 96 -8.44 0.23 -0.08
N SER A 97 -8.97 -0.34 1.01
CA SER A 97 -8.28 -0.36 2.31
C SER A 97 -6.87 -0.95 2.21
N TYR A 98 -6.69 -1.92 1.31
CA TYR A 98 -5.42 -2.55 1.02
C TYR A 98 -4.42 -1.59 0.34
N GLY A 99 -4.91 -0.71 -0.53
CA GLY A 99 -4.10 0.36 -1.14
C GLY A 99 -3.58 1.36 -0.12
N TRP A 100 -4.41 1.76 0.86
CA TRP A 100 -3.96 2.62 1.95
C TRP A 100 -2.90 1.95 2.83
N SER A 101 -3.05 0.65 3.13
CA SER A 101 -2.00 -0.12 3.82
C SER A 101 -0.72 -0.23 2.98
N CYS A 102 -0.83 -0.39 1.67
CA CYS A 102 0.31 -0.44 0.74
C CYS A 102 1.12 0.86 0.81
N LEU A 103 0.49 2.03 0.77
CA LEU A 103 1.19 3.32 0.87
C LEU A 103 2.01 3.44 2.17
N GLY A 104 1.45 2.96 3.29
CA GLY A 104 2.18 2.89 4.56
C GLY A 104 3.39 1.96 4.49
N ALA A 105 3.29 0.82 3.82
CA ALA A 105 4.38 -0.14 3.67
C ALA A 105 5.45 0.32 2.67
N ALA A 106 5.07 1.05 1.62
CA ALA A 106 5.95 1.61 0.60
C ALA A 106 6.76 2.82 1.09
N ARG A 107 6.34 3.42 2.21
CA ARG A 107 7.04 4.54 2.83
C ARG A 107 8.41 4.10 3.35
N LYS A 108 9.43 4.94 3.10
CA LYS A 108 10.77 4.75 3.68
C LYS A 108 10.70 4.98 5.19
N LYS A 109 11.32 4.09 5.98
CA LYS A 109 11.40 4.23 7.44
C LYS A 109 12.12 5.54 7.79
N GLY A 110 11.59 6.27 8.75
CA GLY A 110 12.10 7.60 9.14
C GLY A 110 11.00 8.65 9.35
N GLU A 111 9.74 8.24 9.51
CA GLU A 111 8.69 9.19 9.88
C GLU A 111 9.05 9.90 11.17
N ILE A 112 9.01 11.22 11.12
CA ILE A 112 9.33 12.06 12.26
C ILE A 112 8.15 12.10 13.22
N CYS A 113 6.93 12.10 12.68
CA CYS A 113 5.67 12.07 13.42
C CYS A 113 4.72 11.06 12.78
N SER A 114 3.99 10.30 13.60
CA SER A 114 2.86 9.47 13.22
C SER A 114 1.57 10.14 13.69
N ILE A 115 0.74 10.57 12.75
CA ILE A 115 -0.49 11.33 13.05
C ILE A 115 -1.68 10.38 12.97
N ASN A 116 -2.40 10.24 14.09
CA ASN A 116 -3.69 9.57 14.12
C ASN A 116 -4.79 10.63 14.05
N TYR A 117 -5.41 10.74 12.86
CA TYR A 117 -6.41 11.75 12.48
C TYR A 117 -7.22 12.32 13.65
N ASN A 118 -6.97 13.58 13.98
CA ASN A 118 -7.67 14.41 14.99
C ASN A 118 -7.65 13.86 16.43
N LYS A 119 -6.87 12.81 16.72
CA LYS A 119 -6.84 12.19 18.05
C LYS A 119 -5.53 12.46 18.77
N TYR A 120 -4.42 12.08 18.15
CA TYR A 120 -3.11 12.18 18.78
C TYR A 120 -1.99 12.17 17.73
N VAL A 121 -0.81 12.58 18.16
CA VAL A 121 0.42 12.45 17.39
C VAL A 121 1.46 11.69 18.22
N GLU A 122 2.20 10.82 17.55
CA GLU A 122 3.32 10.05 18.10
C GLU A 122 4.62 10.50 17.44
N TRP A 123 5.72 10.54 18.17
CA TRP A 123 7.05 10.80 17.61
C TRP A 123 8.12 10.00 18.35
N TRP A 124 9.13 9.57 17.60
CA TRP A 124 10.23 8.77 18.16
C TRP A 124 11.37 9.66 18.63
N ILE A 125 11.92 9.34 19.80
CA ILE A 125 13.20 9.89 20.25
C ILE A 125 14.31 9.20 19.44
N GLU A 126 15.51 9.78 19.36
CA GLU A 126 16.64 9.23 18.58
C GLU A 126 16.99 7.78 18.94
N SER A 127 16.60 7.29 20.12
CA SER A 127 16.80 5.91 20.51
C SER A 127 15.71 5.00 19.92
N VAL A 128 16.14 3.98 19.17
CA VAL A 128 15.25 2.99 18.52
C VAL A 128 14.54 2.09 19.56
N TYR A 129 14.98 2.13 20.83
CA TYR A 129 14.50 1.24 21.89
C TYR A 129 13.44 1.87 22.79
N GLU A 130 13.21 3.18 22.69
CA GLU A 130 12.20 3.85 23.49
C GLU A 130 10.84 3.81 22.80
N ASP A 131 9.80 3.65 23.61
CA ASP A 131 8.42 3.81 23.14
C ASP A 131 8.24 5.22 22.55
N PRO A 132 7.47 5.36 21.45
CA PRO A 132 7.19 6.68 20.90
C PRO A 132 6.54 7.56 21.97
N GLN A 133 7.02 8.81 22.05
CA GLN A 133 6.30 9.83 22.80
C GLN A 133 4.98 10.12 22.08
N LYS A 134 3.97 10.50 22.85
CA LYS A 134 2.62 10.71 22.37
C LYS A 134 2.02 11.96 23.01
N ALA A 135 1.25 12.72 22.22
CA ALA A 135 0.41 13.80 22.73
C ALA A 135 -0.97 13.77 22.09
N THR A 136 -2.01 14.05 22.88
CA THR A 136 -3.37 14.23 22.37
C THR A 136 -3.54 15.58 21.71
N MET A 137 -4.65 15.75 20.98
CA MET A 137 -5.06 17.03 20.44
C MET A 137 -5.13 18.13 21.50
N GLU A 138 -5.71 17.84 22.67
CA GLU A 138 -5.87 18.78 23.77
C GLU A 138 -4.52 19.21 24.36
N GLU A 139 -3.60 18.26 24.51
CA GLU A 139 -2.23 18.54 24.98
C GLU A 139 -1.49 19.47 24.00
N CYS A 140 -1.61 19.21 22.70
CA CYS A 140 -1.06 20.08 21.66
C CYS A 140 -1.68 21.49 21.69
N LYS A 141 -2.99 21.63 21.96
CA LYS A 141 -3.66 22.94 22.09
C LYS A 141 -3.24 23.73 23.32
N GLN A 142 -2.91 23.03 24.40
CA GLN A 142 -2.50 23.64 25.67
C GLN A 142 -1.00 23.97 25.72
N ASP A 143 -0.26 23.67 24.65
CA ASP A 143 1.20 23.83 24.60
C ASP A 143 1.89 23.09 25.76
N SER A 144 1.36 21.93 26.16
CA SER A 144 1.91 21.13 27.27
C SER A 144 3.13 20.30 26.86
N VAL A 145 3.32 20.07 25.56
CA VAL A 145 4.45 19.34 24.98
C VAL A 145 5.65 20.27 24.88
N LYS A 146 6.76 19.92 25.56
CA LYS A 146 7.96 20.78 25.67
C LYS A 146 9.17 20.30 24.87
N SER A 147 9.09 19.16 24.21
CA SER A 147 10.16 18.69 23.33
C SER A 147 10.07 19.40 21.98
N GLU A 148 11.18 19.88 21.42
CA GLU A 148 11.19 20.58 20.12
C GLU A 148 10.53 19.73 19.02
N LYS A 149 10.83 18.43 19.00
CA LYS A 149 10.22 17.47 18.07
C LYS A 149 8.71 17.34 18.29
N GLY A 150 8.28 17.26 19.55
CA GLY A 150 6.88 17.16 19.93
C GLY A 150 6.09 18.42 19.58
N GLU A 151 6.64 19.61 19.80
CA GLU A 151 6.02 20.89 19.42
C GLU A 151 5.77 20.96 17.90
N LYS A 152 6.78 20.57 17.10
CA LYS A 152 6.66 20.52 15.64
C LYS A 152 5.59 19.50 15.21
N CYS A 153 5.59 18.30 15.78
CA CYS A 153 4.58 17.27 15.51
C CYS A 153 3.16 17.72 15.93
N CYS A 154 3.02 18.40 17.06
CA CYS A 154 1.76 18.99 17.52
C CYS A 154 1.24 20.04 16.55
N HIS A 155 2.11 20.88 16.01
CA HIS A 155 1.70 21.89 15.03
C HIS A 155 1.15 21.24 13.74
N ILE A 156 1.77 20.16 13.26
CA ILE A 156 1.25 19.41 12.11
C ILE A 156 -0.09 18.73 12.45
N LEU A 157 -0.24 18.18 13.66
CA LEU A 157 -1.53 17.63 14.11
C LEU A 157 -2.62 18.71 14.11
N LEU A 158 -2.35 19.89 14.67
CA LEU A 158 -3.29 21.01 14.68
C LEU A 158 -3.67 21.45 13.27
N LEU A 159 -2.71 21.50 12.34
CA LEU A 159 -2.96 21.80 10.92
C LEU A 159 -4.00 20.85 10.31
N THR A 160 -3.99 19.55 10.67
CA THR A 160 -4.95 18.57 10.14
C THR A 160 -6.38 18.75 10.67
N SER A 161 -6.57 19.45 11.79
CA SER A 161 -7.85 19.51 12.50
C SER A 161 -8.50 20.89 12.53
N GLU A 162 -7.71 21.96 12.59
CA GLU A 162 -8.20 23.35 12.69
C GLU A 162 -8.32 23.97 11.30
N GLU A 163 -9.49 24.49 10.94
CA GLU A 163 -9.75 24.99 9.57
C GLU A 163 -8.86 26.18 9.17
N ASP A 164 -8.47 27.02 10.14
CA ASP A 164 -7.72 28.25 9.96
C ASP A 164 -6.19 28.05 9.82
N ILE A 165 -5.66 26.89 10.22
CA ILE A 165 -4.23 26.59 10.15
C ILE A 165 -3.89 25.98 8.79
N ASN A 166 -3.34 26.78 7.88
CA ASN A 166 -2.97 26.35 6.52
C ASN A 166 -1.55 26.80 6.10
N ASP A 167 -0.63 26.90 7.07
CA ASP A 167 0.71 27.41 6.83
C ASP A 167 1.79 26.41 7.28
N CYS A 168 2.71 26.10 6.37
CA CYS A 168 3.90 25.27 6.63
C CYS A 168 5.20 26.09 6.72
N SER A 169 5.13 27.42 6.62
CA SER A 169 6.29 28.31 6.60
C SER A 169 7.20 28.16 7.83
N ARG A 170 6.63 27.76 8.97
CA ARG A 170 7.35 27.50 10.22
C ARG A 170 8.40 26.38 10.09
N PHE A 171 8.24 25.45 9.15
CA PHE A 171 9.17 24.34 8.95
C PHE A 171 10.20 24.60 7.84
N LYS A 172 10.27 25.83 7.31
CA LYS A 172 11.23 26.16 6.26
C LYS A 172 12.66 25.95 6.74
N GLY A 173 13.40 25.08 6.05
CA GLY A 173 14.77 24.69 6.43
C GLY A 173 14.86 23.41 7.27
N ASP A 174 13.71 22.82 7.62
CA ASP A 174 13.60 21.51 8.26
C ASP A 174 12.82 20.56 7.32
N ASP A 175 13.49 20.11 6.26
CA ASP A 175 12.88 19.40 5.13
C ASP A 175 11.93 18.27 5.54
N PRO A 176 12.28 17.34 6.46
CA PRO A 176 11.38 16.24 6.74
C PRO A 176 10.13 16.64 7.55
N PHE A 177 10.15 17.73 8.33
CA PHE A 177 8.93 18.30 8.91
C PHE A 177 8.13 19.11 7.90
N ASN A 178 8.80 19.87 7.03
CA ASN A 178 8.16 20.64 5.97
C ASN A 178 7.42 19.71 4.98
N ASP A 179 8.07 18.65 4.54
CA ASP A 179 7.51 17.62 3.65
C ASP A 179 6.25 16.98 4.26
N LEU A 180 6.31 16.61 5.55
CA LEU A 180 5.16 16.07 6.26
C LEU A 180 4.03 17.09 6.39
N CYS A 181 4.35 18.35 6.71
CA CYS A 181 3.38 19.43 6.79
C CYS A 181 2.66 19.65 5.45
N LEU A 182 3.42 19.76 4.37
CA LEU A 182 2.88 19.96 3.02
C LEU A 182 2.00 18.77 2.61
N ALA A 183 2.39 17.53 2.93
CA ALA A 183 1.58 16.35 2.65
C ALA A 183 0.23 16.38 3.39
N GLN A 184 0.23 16.75 4.68
CA GLN A 184 -1.00 16.91 5.46
C GLN A 184 -1.88 18.06 4.94
N LEU A 185 -1.27 19.19 4.58
CA LEU A 185 -1.96 20.34 4.02
C LEU A 185 -2.62 20.00 2.67
N ALA A 186 -1.88 19.37 1.77
CA ALA A 186 -2.38 18.90 0.48
C ALA A 186 -3.59 17.98 0.66
N SER A 187 -3.52 17.05 1.61
CA SER A 187 -4.62 16.13 1.94
C SER A 187 -5.83 16.84 2.55
N LYS A 188 -5.61 17.86 3.39
CA LYS A 188 -6.67 18.65 4.02
C LYS A 188 -7.44 19.46 2.98
N ILE A 189 -6.73 20.21 2.13
CA ILE A 189 -7.37 21.10 1.16
C ILE A 189 -7.66 20.44 -0.20
N LYS A 190 -7.28 19.17 -0.34
CA LYS A 190 -7.41 18.36 -1.57
C LYS A 190 -6.73 18.98 -2.79
N ASP A 191 -5.55 19.57 -2.60
CA ASP A 191 -4.77 20.18 -3.67
C ASP A 191 -3.45 19.45 -3.89
N VAL A 192 -3.38 18.69 -5.00
CA VAL A 192 -2.19 17.92 -5.38
C VAL A 192 -0.99 18.82 -5.70
N SER A 193 -1.22 20.08 -6.09
CA SER A 193 -0.14 20.99 -6.47
C SER A 193 0.78 21.33 -5.29
N ILE A 194 0.27 21.22 -4.05
CA ILE A 194 1.05 21.39 -2.82
C ILE A 194 2.12 20.30 -2.68
N CYS A 195 1.85 19.07 -3.16
CA CYS A 195 2.82 17.98 -3.10
C CYS A 195 4.11 18.33 -3.87
N ASN A 196 4.07 19.22 -4.87
CA ASN A 196 5.27 19.68 -5.60
C ASN A 196 6.31 20.38 -4.71
N GLY A 197 5.90 20.91 -3.55
CA GLY A 197 6.80 21.52 -2.58
C GLY A 197 7.58 20.51 -1.72
N ILE A 198 7.23 19.22 -1.79
CA ILE A 198 7.86 18.15 -1.03
C ILE A 198 9.19 17.76 -1.68
N VAL A 199 10.27 17.86 -0.92
CA VAL A 199 11.64 17.61 -1.37
C VAL A 199 11.89 16.11 -1.53
N ASN A 200 11.42 15.29 -0.58
CA ASN A 200 11.58 13.85 -0.64
C ASN A 200 10.64 13.21 -1.69
N ASP A 201 11.20 12.64 -2.75
CA ASP A 201 10.43 12.04 -3.86
C ASP A 201 9.44 10.96 -3.39
N ASN A 202 9.84 10.08 -2.46
CA ASN A 202 8.96 9.03 -1.93
C ASN A 202 7.78 9.62 -1.14
N ALA A 203 8.03 10.66 -0.34
CA ALA A 203 6.96 11.37 0.38
C ALA A 203 6.05 12.14 -0.59
N ARG A 204 6.62 12.71 -1.66
CA ARG A 204 5.88 13.44 -2.70
C ARG A 204 4.92 12.52 -3.44
N GLU A 205 5.39 11.37 -3.91
CA GLU A 205 4.54 10.38 -4.58
C GLU A 205 3.42 9.86 -3.67
N ILE A 206 3.74 9.59 -2.39
CA ILE A 206 2.71 9.20 -1.40
C ILE A 206 1.68 10.31 -1.24
N CYS A 207 2.10 11.58 -1.17
CA CYS A 207 1.21 12.74 -1.10
C CYS A 207 0.27 12.79 -2.32
N GLU A 208 0.83 12.69 -3.52
CA GLU A 208 0.07 12.76 -4.77
C GLU A 208 -1.01 11.68 -4.86
N ILE A 209 -0.64 10.42 -4.57
CA ILE A 209 -1.58 9.30 -4.57
C ILE A 209 -2.63 9.50 -3.46
N SER A 210 -2.21 9.92 -2.27
CA SER A 210 -3.14 10.11 -1.14
C SER A 210 -4.16 11.20 -1.40
N VAL A 211 -3.78 12.30 -2.06
CA VAL A 211 -4.69 13.39 -2.43
C VAL A 211 -5.62 12.97 -3.58
N LYS A 212 -5.10 12.23 -4.57
CA LYS A 212 -5.86 11.77 -5.75
C LYS A 212 -7.07 10.89 -5.39
N TYR A 213 -6.98 10.08 -4.33
CA TYR A 213 -8.01 9.08 -3.98
C TYR A 213 -8.79 9.34 -2.68
N LYS A 214 -8.61 10.49 -2.03
CA LYS A 214 -9.30 10.85 -0.78
C LYS A 214 -10.47 11.81 -1.01
#